data_AF-A0A654A1W0-F1
#
_entry.id   AF-A0A654A1W0-F1
#
_cell.length_a   1.000
_cell.length_b   1.000
_cell.length_c   1.000
_cell.angle_alpha   90.00
_cell.angle_beta   90.00
_cell.angle_gamma   90.00
#
_symmetry.space_group_name_H-M   'P 1'
#
loop_
_entity.id
_entity.type
_entity.pdbx_description
1 polymer ?
#
loop_
_entity_poly.entity_id
_entity_poly.type
_entity_poly.pdbx_seq_one_letter_code
_entity_poly.pdbx_strand_id
1 'polypeptide(L)'
;MKTLRPNSQHERGAGTVLALALVAVVIALLLGLLLLAEAGVMASRAASAADLAALAAADAARGLSSGEPCSVAAEVAGKQDAKITSCTVTGGDVVDVETELAHPFQWGVATGRARAGPPP
;
A
#
# COMPACT_ATOMS: atom_id res chain seq x y z
N MET A 1 -63.73 -39.91 -13.39
CA MET A 1 -62.30 -40.25 -13.33
C MET A 1 -61.49 -38.97 -13.11
N LYS A 2 -60.65 -38.97 -12.05
CA LYS A 2 -59.51 -38.09 -11.72
C LYS A 2 -59.55 -36.61 -12.16
N THR A 3 -59.87 -35.74 -11.21
CA THR A 3 -59.49 -34.32 -11.22
C THR A 3 -57.97 -34.19 -10.99
N LEU A 4 -57.22 -33.76 -12.00
CA LEU A 4 -55.82 -33.35 -11.85
C LEU A 4 -55.80 -31.98 -11.17
N ARG A 5 -55.40 -31.93 -9.90
CA ARG A 5 -55.10 -30.66 -9.22
C ARG A 5 -53.72 -30.21 -9.67
N PRO A 6 -53.57 -29.03 -10.30
CA PRO A 6 -52.24 -28.47 -10.54
C PRO A 6 -51.62 -28.14 -9.18
N ASN A 7 -50.58 -28.88 -8.82
CA ASN A 7 -49.71 -28.55 -7.70
C ASN A 7 -48.90 -27.32 -8.11
N SER A 8 -49.49 -26.12 -7.96
CA SER A 8 -48.75 -24.88 -8.01
C SER A 8 -47.95 -24.79 -6.70
N GLN A 9 -46.83 -25.52 -6.68
CA GLN A 9 -45.73 -25.22 -5.78
C GLN A 9 -45.47 -23.74 -5.98
N HIS A 10 -45.88 -22.94 -5.00
CA HIS A 10 -45.54 -21.54 -5.00
C HIS A 10 -44.02 -21.50 -5.00
N GLU A 11 -43.42 -21.09 -6.13
CA GLU A 11 -42.05 -20.59 -6.24
C GLU A 11 -41.98 -19.31 -5.37
N ARG A 12 -42.10 -19.46 -4.06
CA ARG A 12 -42.12 -18.41 -3.03
C ARG A 12 -40.70 -17.93 -2.82
N GLY A 13 -40.14 -17.29 -3.84
CA GLY A 13 -38.94 -16.45 -3.72
C GLY A 13 -37.68 -17.14 -3.21
N ALA A 14 -37.61 -18.48 -3.11
CA ALA A 14 -36.38 -19.16 -2.68
C ALA A 14 -35.22 -18.85 -3.64
N GLY A 15 -35.49 -18.82 -4.94
CA GLY A 15 -34.53 -18.41 -5.96
C GLY A 15 -34.10 -16.95 -5.84
N THR A 16 -35.02 -16.02 -5.56
CA THR A 16 -34.69 -14.60 -5.39
C THR A 16 -33.94 -14.33 -4.08
N VAL A 17 -34.29 -15.03 -2.99
CA VAL A 17 -33.58 -14.92 -1.71
C VAL A 17 -32.16 -15.47 -1.85
N LEU A 18 -31.99 -16.61 -2.52
CA LEU A 18 -30.66 -17.17 -2.78
C LEU A 18 -29.83 -16.26 -3.70
N ALA A 19 -30.43 -15.69 -4.75
CA ALA A 19 -29.75 -14.72 -5.61
C ALA A 19 -29.32 -13.47 -4.84
N LEU A 20 -30.20 -12.90 -4.00
CA LEU A 20 -29.87 -11.75 -3.15
C LEU A 20 -28.77 -12.09 -2.14
N ALA A 21 -28.80 -13.27 -1.52
CA ALA A 21 -27.77 -13.73 -0.61
C ALA A 21 -26.41 -13.86 -1.30
N LEU A 22 -26.37 -14.45 -2.50
CA LEU A 22 -25.14 -14.55 -3.29
C LEU A 22 -24.61 -13.17 -3.68
N VAL A 23 -25.47 -12.27 -4.15
CA VAL A 23 -25.08 -10.89 -4.48
C VAL A 23 -24.52 -10.19 -3.24
N ALA A 24 -25.17 -10.33 -2.09
CA ALA A 24 -24.69 -9.74 -0.83
C ALA A 24 -23.32 -10.30 -0.42
N VAL A 25 -23.09 -11.60 -0.57
CA VAL A 25 -21.78 -12.23 -0.31
C VAL A 25 -20.71 -11.70 -1.26
N VAL A 26 -21.01 -11.61 -2.56
CA VAL A 26 -20.07 -11.07 -3.55
C VAL A 26 -19.72 -9.62 -3.23
N ILE A 27 -20.71 -8.78 -2.91
CA ILE A 27 -20.48 -7.39 -2.51
C ILE A 27 -19.62 -7.33 -1.25
N ALA A 28 -19.90 -8.16 -0.23
CA ALA A 28 -19.11 -8.20 0.99
C ALA A 28 -17.65 -8.59 0.73
N LEU A 29 -17.41 -9.58 -0.15
CA LEU A 29 -16.06 -9.98 -0.55
C LEU A 29 -15.34 -8.86 -1.31
N LEU A 30 -16.01 -8.20 -2.25
CA LEU A 30 -15.44 -7.07 -3.00
C LEU A 30 -15.06 -5.91 -2.07
N LEU A 31 -15.96 -5.55 -1.14
CA LEU A 31 -15.67 -4.52 -0.13
C LEU A 31 -14.49 -4.91 0.76
N GLY A 32 -14.44 -6.17 1.21
CA GLY A 32 -13.30 -6.69 1.96
C GLY A 32 -11.99 -6.55 1.19
N LEU A 33 -11.95 -6.98 -0.07
CA LEU A 33 -10.77 -6.87 -0.92
C LEU A 33 -10.32 -5.43 -1.14
N LEU A 34 -11.26 -4.49 -1.29
CA LEU A 34 -10.95 -3.07 -1.44
C LEU A 34 -10.26 -2.52 -0.17
N LEU A 35 -10.77 -2.84 1.01
CA LEU A 35 -10.15 -2.42 2.28
C LEU A 35 -8.73 -2.98 2.46
N LEU A 36 -8.53 -4.26 2.12
CA LEU A 36 -7.21 -4.89 2.13
C LEU A 36 -6.26 -4.25 1.11
N ALA A 37 -6.75 -3.91 -0.08
CA ALA A 37 -5.97 -3.26 -1.12
C ALA A 37 -5.53 -1.85 -0.68
N GLU A 38 -6.43 -1.06 -0.07
CA GLU A 38 -6.10 0.26 0.47
C GLU A 38 -4.99 0.18 1.52
N ALA A 39 -5.07 -0.76 2.46
CA ALA A 39 -4.02 -0.98 3.45
C ALA A 39 -2.68 -1.35 2.80
N GLY A 40 -2.71 -2.23 1.79
CA GLY A 40 -1.50 -2.66 1.06
C GLY A 40 -0.86 -1.53 0.24
N VAL A 41 -1.66 -0.68 -0.39
CA VAL A 41 -1.18 0.47 -1.18
C VAL A 41 -0.47 1.48 -0.29
N MET A 42 -0.95 1.70 0.93
CA MET A 42 -0.28 2.63 1.86
C MET A 42 1.07 2.09 2.32
N ALA A 43 1.16 0.81 2.65
CA ALA A 43 2.42 0.17 3.02
C ALA A 43 3.42 0.18 1.86
N SER A 44 2.96 -0.13 0.64
CA SER A 44 3.84 -0.15 -0.55
C SER A 44 4.33 1.25 -0.92
N ARG A 45 3.52 2.30 -0.73
CA ARG A 45 3.94 3.69 -0.93
C ARG A 45 5.04 4.11 0.04
N ALA A 46 4.90 3.78 1.33
CA ALA A 46 5.92 4.10 2.33
C ALA A 46 7.26 3.40 2.03
N ALA A 47 7.22 2.12 1.64
CA ALA A 47 8.43 1.38 1.22
C ALA A 47 9.05 2.00 -0.04
N SER A 48 8.25 2.26 -1.07
CA SER A 48 8.72 2.85 -2.33
C SER A 48 9.35 4.23 -2.14
N ALA A 49 8.81 5.04 -1.23
CA ALA A 49 9.37 6.34 -0.88
C ALA A 49 10.75 6.21 -0.21
N ALA A 50 10.90 5.26 0.72
CA ALA A 50 12.18 4.97 1.36
C ALA A 50 13.22 4.50 0.34
N ASP A 51 12.85 3.59 -0.56
CA ASP A 51 13.75 3.04 -1.58
C ASP A 51 14.27 4.13 -2.54
N LEU A 52 13.39 5.00 -3.04
CA LEU A 52 13.77 6.11 -3.91
C LEU A 52 14.64 7.13 -3.19
N ALA A 53 14.34 7.44 -1.93
CA ALA A 53 15.16 8.35 -1.12
C ALA A 53 16.56 7.77 -0.86
N ALA A 54 16.66 6.47 -0.55
CA ALA A 54 17.93 5.79 -0.33
C ALA A 54 18.79 5.72 -1.59
N LEU A 55 18.19 5.40 -2.75
CA LEU A 55 18.90 5.39 -4.03
C LEU A 55 19.40 6.79 -4.42
N ALA A 56 18.58 7.82 -4.29
CA ALA A 56 18.98 9.19 -4.60
C ALA A 56 20.12 9.68 -3.68
N ALA A 57 20.08 9.27 -2.41
CA ALA A 57 21.15 9.56 -1.46
C ALA A 57 22.45 8.83 -1.81
N ALA A 58 22.37 7.56 -2.22
CA ALA A 58 23.53 6.81 -2.67
C ALA A 58 24.13 7.38 -3.97
N ASP A 59 23.30 7.86 -4.90
CA ASP A 59 23.77 8.55 -6.11
C ASP A 59 24.49 9.86 -5.77
N ALA A 60 23.99 10.63 -4.81
CA ALA A 60 24.66 11.82 -4.31
C ALA A 60 25.99 11.48 -3.59
N ALA A 61 26.01 10.43 -2.78
CA ALA A 61 27.22 9.95 -2.11
C ALA A 61 28.32 9.54 -3.11
N ARG A 62 27.93 8.91 -4.23
CA ARG A 62 28.82 8.54 -5.33
C ARG A 62 29.18 9.69 -6.26
N GLY A 63 28.69 10.90 -5.99
CA GLY A 63 28.93 12.09 -6.82
C GLY A 63 28.21 12.09 -8.18
N LEU A 64 27.22 11.21 -8.38
CA LEU A 64 26.37 11.18 -9.57
C LEU A 64 25.30 12.29 -9.55
N SER A 65 24.89 12.71 -8.35
CA SER A 65 23.99 13.84 -8.12
C SER A 65 24.69 14.92 -7.29
N SER A 66 24.38 16.19 -7.54
CA SER A 66 24.94 17.30 -6.78
C SER A 66 24.16 17.56 -5.50
N GLY A 67 24.87 17.69 -4.37
CA GLY A 67 24.31 18.04 -3.07
C GLY A 67 24.64 17.02 -2.00
N GLU A 68 24.33 17.37 -0.75
CA GLU A 68 24.54 16.46 0.39
C GLU A 68 23.57 15.27 0.34
N PRO A 69 24.03 14.02 0.54
CA PRO A 69 23.21 12.81 0.42
C PRO A 69 21.88 12.86 1.17
N CYS A 70 21.89 13.32 2.42
CA CYS A 70 20.69 13.42 3.24
C CYS A 70 19.75 14.55 2.81
N SER A 71 20.27 15.63 2.21
CA SER A 71 19.43 16.69 1.67
C SER A 71 18.70 16.22 0.42
N VAL A 72 19.40 15.51 -0.48
CA VAL A 72 18.81 14.93 -1.69
C VAL A 72 17.76 13.88 -1.32
N ALA A 73 18.06 13.03 -0.33
CA ALA A 73 17.09 12.07 0.21
C ALA A 73 15.81 12.78 0.68
N ALA A 74 15.95 13.88 1.44
CA ALA A 74 14.81 14.60 2.00
C ALA A 74 13.95 15.26 0.93
N GLU A 75 14.57 15.78 -0.13
CA GLU A 75 13.84 16.33 -1.28
C GLU A 75 13.03 15.24 -2.01
N VAL A 76 13.62 14.07 -2.22
CA VAL A 76 12.96 12.93 -2.87
C VAL A 76 11.83 12.38 -1.98
N ALA A 77 12.07 12.23 -0.69
CA ALA A 77 11.04 11.83 0.27
C ALA A 77 9.87 12.82 0.28
N GLY A 78 10.15 14.13 0.30
CA GLY A 78 9.12 15.17 0.26
C GLY A 78 8.25 15.13 -1.00
N LYS A 79 8.83 14.78 -2.16
CA LYS A 79 8.08 14.56 -3.41
C LYS A 79 7.15 13.35 -3.35
N GLN A 80 7.37 12.43 -2.41
CA GLN A 80 6.55 11.24 -2.18
C GLN A 80 5.59 11.40 -0.98
N ASP A 81 5.37 12.64 -0.51
CA ASP A 81 4.62 12.94 0.72
C ASP A 81 5.16 12.21 1.96
N ALA A 82 6.46 11.91 1.95
CA ALA A 82 7.18 11.24 3.03
C ALA A 82 8.11 12.22 3.74
N LYS A 83 8.27 12.03 5.05
CA LYS A 83 9.24 12.78 5.86
C LYS A 83 10.38 11.85 6.26
N ILE A 84 11.62 12.30 6.13
CA ILE A 84 12.77 11.56 6.68
C ILE A 84 12.81 11.73 8.19
N THR A 85 12.93 10.63 8.91
CA THR A 85 13.15 10.59 10.37
C THR A 85 14.61 10.32 10.71
N SER A 86 15.32 9.55 9.87
CA SER A 86 16.75 9.25 10.03
C SER A 86 17.42 9.13 8.67
N CYS A 87 18.63 9.67 8.55
CA CYS A 87 19.50 9.47 7.40
C CYS A 87 20.95 9.30 7.89
N THR A 88 21.54 8.15 7.59
CA THR A 88 22.90 7.81 8.03
C THR A 88 23.72 7.33 6.84
N VAL A 89 24.84 8.00 6.58
CA VAL A 89 25.83 7.57 5.58
C VAL A 89 26.94 6.81 6.29
N THR A 90 27.19 5.57 5.88
CA THR A 90 28.21 4.68 6.44
C THR A 90 29.25 4.34 5.35
N GLY A 91 30.53 4.44 5.68
CA GLY A 91 31.60 4.03 4.77
C GLY A 91 31.70 4.86 3.48
N GLY A 92 31.19 6.09 3.47
CA GLY A 92 31.23 7.00 2.32
C GLY A 92 30.12 6.76 1.30
N ASP A 93 29.78 5.50 1.03
CA ASP A 93 28.93 5.13 -0.13
C ASP A 93 27.65 4.35 0.23
N VAL A 94 27.47 3.93 1.50
CA VAL A 94 26.27 3.23 1.95
C VAL A 94 25.36 4.22 2.68
N VAL A 95 24.11 4.35 2.24
CA VAL A 95 23.12 5.23 2.89
C VAL A 95 21.95 4.42 3.42
N ASP A 96 21.62 4.65 4.69
CA ASP A 96 20.46 4.09 5.39
C ASP A 96 19.46 5.22 5.65
N VAL A 97 18.27 5.12 5.08
CA VAL A 97 17.22 6.15 5.16
C VAL A 97 15.98 5.55 5.79
N GLU A 98 15.45 6.26 6.78
CA GLU A 98 14.17 5.97 7.41
C GLU A 98 13.19 7.10 7.13
N THR A 99 12.03 6.73 6.63
CA THR A 99 10.96 7.64 6.23
C THR A 99 9.68 7.31 6.97
N GLU A 100 8.86 8.33 7.15
CA GLU A 100 7.56 8.25 7.79
C GLU A 100 6.53 8.90 6.88
N LEU A 101 5.50 8.14 6.52
CA LEU A 101 4.34 8.60 5.76
C LEU A 101 3.22 8.94 6.75
N ALA A 102 2.87 10.23 6.81
CA ALA A 102 1.73 10.69 7.59
C ALA A 102 0.43 10.19 6.92
N HIS A 103 -0.33 9.36 7.63
CA HIS A 103 -1.64 8.96 7.12
C HIS A 103 -2.61 10.14 7.18
N PRO A 104 -3.36 10.43 6.09
CA PRO A 104 -4.38 11.47 6.11
C PRO A 104 -5.51 11.21 7.12
N PHE A 105 -5.64 9.98 7.65
CA PHE A 105 -6.76 9.55 8.49
C PHE A 105 -6.43 9.30 9.98
N GLN A 106 -5.29 9.78 10.50
CA GLN A 106 -4.86 9.63 11.91
C GLN A 106 -4.83 8.18 12.48
N TRP A 107 -4.86 7.15 11.63
CA TRP A 107 -4.83 5.74 12.05
C TRP A 107 -3.45 5.17 12.35
N GLY A 108 -2.42 6.02 12.32
CA GLY A 108 -1.03 5.64 12.59
C GLY A 108 -0.08 6.18 11.53
N VAL A 109 1.20 5.91 11.74
CA VAL A 109 2.28 6.37 10.86
C VAL A 109 2.86 5.15 10.17
N ALA A 110 3.01 5.21 8.85
CA ALA A 110 3.66 4.13 8.10
C ALA A 110 5.14 4.46 7.97
N THR A 111 5.98 3.65 8.59
CA THR A 111 7.43 3.81 8.54
C THR A 111 8.01 2.93 7.44
N GLY A 112 8.85 3.50 6.58
CA GLY A 112 9.61 2.77 5.57
C GLY A 112 11.11 2.94 5.82
N ARG A 113 11.87 1.84 5.77
CA ARG A 113 13.33 1.86 5.93
C ARG A 113 13.98 1.19 4.72
N ALA A 114 14.96 1.87 4.14
CA ALA A 114 15.71 1.35 3.00
C ALA A 114 17.20 1.65 3.14
N ARG A 115 18.03 0.73 2.63
CA ARG A 115 19.48 0.88 2.58
C ARG A 115 19.97 0.71 1.15
N ALA A 116 20.77 1.65 0.67
CA ALA A 116 21.41 1.59 -0.64
C ALA A 116 22.93 1.70 -0.48
N GLY A 117 23.69 0.94 -1.28
CA GLY A 117 25.16 0.97 -1.26
C GLY A 117 25.77 -0.11 -2.15
N PRO A 118 27.07 -0.06 -2.44
CA PRO A 118 27.76 -1.08 -3.22
C PRO A 118 27.73 -2.46 -2.54
N PRO A 119 27.75 -3.57 -3.30
CA PRO A 119 27.85 -4.90 -2.74
C PRO A 119 29.19 -5.09 -2.00
N PRO A 120 29.23 -5.92 -0.94
CA PRO A 120 30.44 -6.20 -0.17
C PRO A 120 31.51 -6.96 -0.96
#